data_AF-A0A976JIC1-F1
#
_entry.id   AF-A0A976JIC1-F1
#
_cell.length_a   1.000
_cell.length_b   1.000
_cell.length_c   1.000
_cell.angle_alpha   90.00
_cell.angle_beta   90.00
_cell.angle_gamma   90.00
#
_symmetry.space_group_name_H-M   'P 1'
#
loop_
_entity.id
_entity.type
_entity.pdbx_description
1 polymer ?
#
loop_
_entity_poly.entity_id
_entity_poly.type
_entity_poly.pdbx_seq_one_letter_code
_entity_poly.pdbx_strand_id
1 'polypeptide(L)'
;MKALLIMICVVLSSCSYTTKKQVDYNKSHREFLSLVEAKKKSLSKSDYRNFLQTSLKNKEDVEDNLEGQMDNLKRRTTHNEVMETSSNQEAHLFNANTGAIEMKRLDDRIKLVKREIFFLRSQLSSLEEKK
;
A
#
# COMPACT_ATOMS: atom_id res chain seq x y z
N MET A 1 -30.57 22.94 -17.61
CA MET A 1 -29.52 22.80 -16.56
C MET A 1 -28.90 21.40 -16.58
N LYS A 2 -28.16 21.04 -17.64
CA LYS A 2 -27.44 19.74 -17.72
C LYS A 2 -26.01 19.87 -18.31
N ALA A 3 -25.62 21.06 -18.77
CA ALA A 3 -24.34 21.27 -19.45
C ALA A 3 -23.19 21.68 -18.52
N LEU A 4 -23.46 22.06 -17.26
CA LEU A 4 -22.42 22.58 -16.35
C LEU A 4 -21.66 21.49 -15.58
N LEU A 5 -22.17 20.25 -15.56
CA LEU A 5 -21.60 19.15 -14.76
C LEU A 5 -20.52 18.35 -15.48
N ILE A 6 -20.42 18.46 -16.81
CA ILE A 6 -19.48 17.65 -17.61
C ILE A 6 -18.09 18.31 -17.70
N MET A 7 -17.99 19.64 -17.48
CA MET A 7 -16.72 20.36 -17.67
C MET A 7 -15.76 20.29 -16.48
N ILE A 8 -16.16 19.73 -15.34
CA ILE A 8 -15.29 19.57 -14.15
C ILE A 8 -14.53 18.23 -14.19
N CYS A 9 -15.01 17.22 -14.92
CA CYS A 9 -14.37 15.90 -14.95
C CYS A 9 -13.11 15.84 -15.85
N VAL A 10 -12.90 16.78 -16.76
CA VAL A 10 -11.78 16.72 -17.72
C VAL A 10 -10.49 17.36 -17.17
N VAL A 11 -10.58 18.24 -16.16
CA VAL A 11 -9.41 18.98 -15.64
C VAL A 11 -8.59 18.17 -14.62
N LEU A 12 -9.13 17.06 -14.08
CA LEU A 12 -8.41 16.23 -13.09
C LEU A 12 -7.50 15.15 -13.72
N SER A 13 -7.46 15.02 -15.04
CA SER A 13 -6.73 13.93 -15.72
C SER A 13 -5.32 14.31 -16.19
N SER A 14 -4.86 15.54 -15.92
CA SER A 14 -3.61 16.05 -16.51
C SER A 14 -2.75 16.81 -15.50
N CYS A 15 -2.45 16.22 -14.35
CA CYS A 15 -1.43 16.79 -13.45
C CYS A 15 -0.81 15.73 -12.53
N SER A 16 0.07 14.88 -13.06
CA SER A 16 1.04 14.12 -12.24
C SER A 16 2.29 13.74 -13.03
N TYR A 17 2.83 14.69 -13.79
CA TYR A 17 4.26 14.71 -14.04
C TYR A 17 4.86 15.66 -13.03
N THR A 18 5.60 15.13 -12.05
CA THR A 18 6.81 15.70 -11.42
C THR A 18 7.04 15.14 -10.02
N THR A 19 8.28 14.72 -9.78
CA THR A 19 8.90 14.30 -8.50
C THR A 19 8.40 12.99 -7.88
N LYS A 20 9.34 12.09 -7.54
CA LYS A 20 9.12 10.96 -6.64
C LYS A 20 8.60 11.51 -5.30
N LYS A 21 7.29 11.74 -5.18
CA LYS A 21 6.66 12.13 -3.92
C LYS A 21 6.89 11.00 -2.94
N GLN A 22 7.63 11.29 -1.88
CA GLN A 22 7.75 10.39 -0.74
C GLN A 22 6.33 10.10 -0.24
N VAL A 23 5.92 8.84 -0.36
CA VAL A 23 4.58 8.41 0.02
C VAL A 23 4.46 8.55 1.54
N ASP A 24 3.61 9.48 2.00
CA ASP A 24 3.25 9.59 3.41
C ASP A 24 2.26 8.46 3.74
N TYR A 25 2.80 7.36 4.25
CA TYR A 25 2.06 6.18 4.65
C TYR A 25 0.99 6.48 5.71
N ASN A 26 1.21 7.46 6.59
CA ASN A 26 0.22 7.85 7.60
C ASN A 26 -0.95 8.60 6.95
N LYS A 27 -0.67 9.49 6.00
CA LYS A 27 -1.73 10.14 5.22
C LYS A 27 -2.54 9.12 4.43
N SER A 28 -1.88 8.21 3.73
CA SER A 28 -2.54 7.15 2.96
C SER A 28 -3.45 6.27 3.84
N HIS A 29 -2.99 5.91 5.05
CA HIS A 29 -3.80 5.16 6.00
C HIS A 29 -5.07 5.89 6.41
N ARG A 30 -4.96 7.18 6.74
CA ARG A 30 -6.11 8.00 7.14
C ARG A 30 -7.14 8.12 6.02
N GLU A 31 -6.67 8.31 4.79
CA GLU A 31 -7.53 8.35 3.59
C GLU A 31 -8.27 7.03 3.39
N PHE A 32 -7.58 5.90 3.58
CA PHE A 32 -8.20 4.57 3.53
C PHE A 32 -9.29 4.39 4.58
N LEU A 33 -9.00 4.71 5.86
CA LEU A 33 -10.00 4.60 6.93
C LEU A 33 -11.21 5.51 6.67
N SER A 34 -10.98 6.73 6.21
CA SER A 34 -12.03 7.68 5.85
C SER A 34 -12.92 7.15 4.72
N LEU A 35 -12.32 6.53 3.69
CA LEU A 35 -13.06 5.92 2.59
C LEU A 35 -13.95 4.78 3.08
N VAL A 36 -13.44 3.87 3.92
CA VAL A 36 -14.23 2.75 4.44
C VAL A 36 -15.42 3.26 5.26
N GLU A 37 -15.19 4.27 6.11
CA GLU A 37 -16.26 4.87 6.91
C GLU A 37 -17.31 5.59 6.04
N ALA A 38 -16.88 6.28 4.97
CA ALA A 38 -17.80 6.89 4.02
C ALA A 38 -18.65 5.84 3.27
N LYS A 39 -18.06 4.71 2.89
CA LYS A 39 -18.79 3.60 2.25
C LYS A 39 -19.77 2.92 3.20
N LYS A 40 -19.40 2.76 4.47
CA LYS A 40 -20.28 2.23 5.51
C LYS A 40 -21.57 3.05 5.67
N LYS A 41 -21.48 4.37 5.55
CA LYS A 41 -22.62 5.29 5.67
C LYS A 41 -23.50 5.37 4.43
N SER A 42 -22.93 5.10 3.25
CA SER A 42 -23.59 5.34 1.96
C SER A 42 -24.14 4.08 1.30
N LEU A 43 -23.64 2.89 1.64
CA LEU A 43 -24.01 1.63 1.01
C LEU A 43 -25.01 0.83 1.85
N SER A 44 -25.79 -0.02 1.17
CA SER A 44 -26.59 -1.05 1.84
C SER A 44 -25.68 -2.05 2.56
N LYS A 45 -26.21 -2.80 3.55
CA LYS A 45 -25.42 -3.82 4.28
C LYS A 45 -24.79 -4.86 3.32
N SER A 46 -25.50 -5.24 2.27
CA SER A 46 -25.02 -6.18 1.25
C SER A 46 -23.89 -5.59 0.41
N ASP A 47 -24.09 -4.37 -0.11
CA ASP A 47 -23.09 -3.71 -0.96
C ASP A 47 -21.84 -3.34 -0.17
N TYR A 48 -22.00 -2.93 1.10
CA TYR A 48 -20.88 -2.68 2.00
C TYR A 48 -20.08 -3.95 2.27
N ARG A 49 -20.74 -5.10 2.49
CA ARG A 49 -20.06 -6.40 2.62
C ARG A 49 -19.25 -6.73 1.37
N ASN A 50 -19.84 -6.60 0.18
CA ASN A 50 -19.16 -6.86 -1.10
C ASN A 50 -17.96 -5.92 -1.31
N PHE A 51 -18.12 -4.64 -0.96
CA PHE A 51 -17.05 -3.65 -0.98
C PHE A 51 -15.89 -4.05 -0.05
N LEU A 52 -16.17 -4.47 1.19
CA LEU A 52 -15.16 -4.90 2.15
C LEU A 52 -14.42 -6.15 1.67
N GLN A 53 -15.13 -7.16 1.15
CA GLN A 53 -14.52 -8.39 0.62
C GLN A 53 -13.60 -8.10 -0.57
N THR A 54 -14.05 -7.26 -1.50
CA THR A 54 -13.23 -6.84 -2.66
C THR A 54 -12.00 -6.06 -2.20
N SER A 55 -12.18 -5.13 -1.27
CA SER A 55 -11.09 -4.33 -0.71
C SER A 55 -10.09 -5.19 0.05
N LEU A 56 -10.55 -6.22 0.77
CA LEU A 56 -9.72 -7.16 1.52
C LEU A 56 -8.82 -7.94 0.55
N LYS A 57 -9.43 -8.55 -0.47
CA LYS A 57 -8.68 -9.29 -1.50
C LYS A 57 -7.60 -8.41 -2.15
N ASN A 58 -7.95 -7.18 -2.53
CA ASN A 58 -6.98 -6.26 -3.12
C ASN A 58 -5.83 -5.92 -2.16
N LYS A 59 -6.08 -5.85 -0.85
CA LYS A 59 -5.02 -5.60 0.12
C LYS A 59 -4.14 -6.82 0.35
N GLU A 60 -4.71 -8.03 0.35
CA GLU A 60 -3.97 -9.30 0.40
C GLU A 60 -3.07 -9.45 -0.84
N ASP A 61 -3.57 -9.16 -2.05
CA ASP A 61 -2.74 -9.20 -3.27
C ASP A 61 -1.56 -8.20 -3.20
N VAL A 62 -1.76 -7.05 -2.56
CA VAL A 62 -0.70 -6.05 -2.34
C VAL A 62 0.30 -6.52 -1.29
N GLU A 63 -0.16 -7.16 -0.21
CA GLU A 63 0.70 -7.77 0.81
C GLU A 63 1.61 -8.81 0.17
N ASP A 64 1.04 -9.77 -0.57
CA ASP A 64 1.79 -10.83 -1.26
C ASP A 64 2.86 -10.25 -2.19
N ASN A 65 2.51 -9.20 -2.95
CA ASN A 65 3.46 -8.55 -3.83
C ASN A 65 4.62 -7.88 -3.06
N LEU A 66 4.33 -7.23 -1.94
CA LEU A 66 5.34 -6.55 -1.12
C LEU A 66 6.25 -7.54 -0.40
N GLU A 67 5.70 -8.65 0.11
CA GLU A 67 6.49 -9.73 0.71
C GLU A 67 7.41 -10.36 -0.34
N GLY A 68 6.92 -10.58 -1.56
CA GLY A 68 7.76 -11.04 -2.68
C GLY A 68 8.89 -10.05 -3.04
N GLN A 69 8.63 -8.74 -3.00
CA GLN A 69 9.67 -7.72 -3.19
C GLN A 69 10.72 -7.75 -2.06
N MET A 70 10.28 -7.89 -0.81
CA MET A 70 11.17 -8.00 0.35
C MET A 70 12.08 -9.23 0.23
N ASP A 71 11.54 -10.39 -0.14
CA ASP A 71 12.32 -11.62 -0.28
C ASP A 71 13.32 -11.54 -1.43
N ASN A 72 12.95 -10.91 -2.55
CA ASN A 72 13.88 -10.61 -3.63
C ASN A 72 15.02 -9.70 -3.18
N LEU A 73 14.71 -8.64 -2.42
CA LEU A 73 15.70 -7.71 -1.93
C LEU A 73 16.67 -8.37 -0.94
N LYS A 74 16.15 -9.15 0.03
CA LYS A 74 16.98 -9.94 0.96
C LYS A 74 17.95 -10.86 0.22
N ARG A 75 17.45 -11.63 -0.77
CA ARG A 75 18.30 -12.52 -1.57
C ARG A 75 19.42 -11.77 -2.30
N ARG A 76 19.13 -10.60 -2.86
CA ARG A 76 20.14 -9.75 -3.52
C ARG A 76 21.15 -9.19 -2.53
N THR A 77 20.71 -8.71 -1.37
CA THR A 77 21.61 -8.22 -0.32
C THR A 77 22.55 -9.33 0.14
N THR A 78 22.04 -10.53 0.45
CA THR A 78 22.87 -11.67 0.83
C THR A 78 23.82 -12.10 -0.29
N HIS A 79 23.37 -12.12 -1.54
CA HIS A 79 24.24 -12.48 -2.67
C HIS A 79 25.39 -11.48 -2.87
N ASN A 80 25.11 -10.19 -2.74
CA ASN A 80 26.11 -9.14 -2.82
C ASN A 80 27.10 -9.20 -1.64
N GLU A 81 26.62 -9.51 -0.42
CA GLU A 81 27.48 -9.72 0.75
C GLU A 81 28.45 -10.91 0.56
N VAL A 82 28.01 -11.99 -0.10
CA VAL A 82 28.83 -13.18 -0.37
C VAL A 82 29.84 -12.95 -1.49
N MET A 83 29.43 -12.33 -2.60
CA MET A 83 30.27 -12.15 -3.79
C MET A 83 31.33 -11.07 -3.64
N GLU A 84 31.07 -10.03 -2.84
CA GLU A 84 31.93 -8.85 -2.79
C GLU A 84 32.91 -8.83 -1.60
N THR A 85 33.18 -9.97 -0.96
CA THR A 85 34.30 -10.12 0.02
C THR A 85 35.70 -9.84 -0.57
N SER A 86 35.81 -9.34 -1.81
CA SER A 86 37.05 -9.17 -2.59
C SER A 86 37.32 -7.77 -3.17
N SER A 87 36.46 -6.75 -3.05
CA SER A 87 36.76 -5.42 -3.68
C SER A 87 36.04 -4.19 -3.12
N ASN A 88 36.78 -3.08 -3.02
CA ASN A 88 36.36 -1.67 -2.85
C ASN A 88 35.31 -1.32 -1.77
N GLN A 89 35.83 -0.98 -0.59
CA GLN A 89 35.11 -0.69 0.67
C GLN A 89 34.12 0.50 0.63
N GLU A 90 34.35 1.53 -0.22
CA GLU A 90 33.46 2.70 -0.30
C GLU A 90 32.16 2.43 -1.09
N ALA A 91 32.23 1.63 -2.16
CA ALA A 91 31.06 1.22 -2.93
C ALA A 91 30.15 0.29 -2.11
N HIS A 92 30.74 -0.52 -1.23
CA HIS A 92 30.04 -1.39 -0.28
C HIS A 92 29.13 -0.61 0.68
N LEU A 93 29.67 0.42 1.34
CA LEU A 93 28.90 1.20 2.32
C LEU A 93 27.71 1.90 1.67
N PHE A 94 27.84 2.35 0.42
CA PHE A 94 26.75 2.97 -0.33
C PHE A 94 25.65 1.95 -0.71
N ASN A 95 26.03 0.79 -1.25
CA ASN A 95 25.08 -0.25 -1.68
C ASN A 95 24.35 -0.91 -0.50
N ALA A 96 25.06 -1.20 0.59
CA ALA A 96 24.48 -1.74 1.82
C ALA A 96 23.50 -0.76 2.47
N ASN A 97 23.87 0.53 2.57
CA ASN A 97 22.98 1.56 3.11
C ASN A 97 21.72 1.74 2.24
N THR A 98 21.86 1.66 0.91
CA THR A 98 20.72 1.77 -0.01
C THR A 98 19.77 0.58 0.14
N GLY A 99 20.30 -0.64 0.22
CA GLY A 99 19.51 -1.85 0.46
C GLY A 99 18.78 -1.84 1.80
N ALA A 100 19.45 -1.41 2.88
CA ALA A 100 18.84 -1.28 4.20
C ALA A 100 17.69 -0.25 4.24
N ILE A 101 17.85 0.89 3.56
CA ILE A 101 16.80 1.91 3.45
C ILE A 101 15.60 1.37 2.66
N GLU A 102 15.84 0.63 1.57
CA GLU A 102 14.77 0.04 0.76
C GLU A 102 14.04 -1.07 1.52
N MET A 103 14.76 -1.95 2.22
CA MET A 103 14.18 -2.96 3.10
C MET A 103 13.29 -2.33 4.16
N LYS A 104 13.78 -1.28 4.85
CA LYS A 104 12.98 -0.58 5.86
C LYS A 104 11.69 0.01 5.26
N ARG A 105 11.77 0.63 4.08
CA ARG A 105 10.59 1.20 3.40
C ARG A 105 9.57 0.14 3.01
N LEU A 106 10.02 -1.03 2.56
CA LEU A 106 9.15 -2.17 2.25
C LEU A 106 8.50 -2.72 3.53
N ASP A 107 9.27 -2.89 4.60
CA ASP A 107 8.76 -3.37 5.89
C ASP A 107 7.69 -2.43 6.47
N ASP A 108 7.93 -1.11 6.45
CA ASP A 108 6.96 -0.11 6.90
C ASP A 108 5.65 -0.18 6.08
N ARG A 109 5.77 -0.44 4.77
CA ARG A 109 4.62 -0.57 3.86
C ARG A 109 3.86 -1.88 4.09
N ILE A 110 4.55 -2.99 4.29
CA ILE A 110 3.93 -4.30 4.64
C ILE A 110 3.15 -4.17 5.94
N LYS A 111 3.76 -3.58 6.98
CA LYS A 111 3.10 -3.33 8.27
C LYS A 111 1.85 -2.48 8.13
N LEU A 112 1.88 -1.46 7.27
CA LEU A 112 0.70 -0.65 6.99
C LEU A 112 -0.42 -1.48 6.36
N VAL A 113 -0.12 -2.23 5.31
CA VAL A 113 -1.11 -3.06 4.61
C VAL A 113 -1.71 -4.11 5.55
N LYS A 114 -0.89 -4.75 6.39
CA LYS A 114 -1.35 -5.69 7.43
C LYS A 114 -2.37 -5.06 8.38
N ARG A 115 -2.15 -3.81 8.81
CA ARG A 115 -3.12 -3.08 9.65
C ARG A 115 -4.44 -2.83 8.93
N GLU A 116 -4.39 -2.51 7.64
CA GLU A 116 -5.58 -2.27 6.82
C GLU A 116 -6.37 -3.56 6.57
N ILE A 117 -5.69 -4.68 6.31
CA ILE A 117 -6.29 -6.01 6.22
C ILE A 117 -6.99 -6.38 7.52
N PHE A 118 -6.31 -6.21 8.66
CA PHE A 118 -6.88 -6.47 9.98
C PHE A 118 -8.16 -5.64 10.20
N PHE A 119 -8.12 -4.36 9.88
CA PHE A 119 -9.29 -3.48 9.98
C PHE A 119 -10.45 -3.96 9.10
N LEU A 120 -10.21 -4.33 7.84
CA LEU A 120 -11.25 -4.84 6.94
C LEU A 120 -11.87 -6.13 7.45
N ARG A 121 -11.05 -7.08 7.93
CA ARG A 121 -11.51 -8.33 8.56
C ARG A 121 -12.38 -8.03 9.78
N SER A 122 -11.96 -7.12 10.64
CA SER A 122 -12.75 -6.68 11.80
C SER A 122 -14.10 -6.08 11.39
N GLN A 123 -14.14 -5.24 10.35
CA GLN A 123 -15.40 -4.72 9.84
C GLN A 123 -16.31 -5.83 9.29
N LEU A 124 -15.77 -6.81 8.57
CA LEU A 124 -16.52 -7.97 8.07
C LEU A 124 -17.12 -8.80 9.21
N SER A 125 -16.32 -9.16 10.23
CA SER A 125 -16.80 -9.90 11.40
C SER A 125 -17.95 -9.18 12.10
N SER A 126 -17.87 -7.85 12.24
CA SER A 126 -18.94 -7.06 12.87
C SER A 126 -20.28 -7.08 12.11
N LEU A 127 -20.27 -7.42 10.81
CA LEU A 127 -21.48 -7.56 10.00
C LEU A 127 -22.11 -8.95 10.12
N GLU A 128 -21.36 -9.94 10.60
CA GLU A 128 -21.78 -11.33 10.78
C GLU A 128 -22.39 -11.58 12.15
N GLU A 129 -21.85 -10.94 13.19
CA GLU A 129 -22.40 -10.98 14.56
C GLU A 129 -23.77 -10.29 14.69
N LYS A 130 -24.12 -9.40 13.74
CA LYS A 130 -25.42 -8.69 13.69
C LYS A 130 -26.46 -9.41 12.84
N LYS A 131 -26.48 -10.75 12.86
CA LYS A 131 -27.53 -11.60 12.27
C LYS A 131 -28.36 -12.20 13.39
#